data_AF-G2I0S8-F1
#
_entry.id   AF-G2I0S8-F1
#
_cell.length_a   1.000
_cell.length_b   1.000
_cell.length_c   1.000
_cell.angle_alpha   90.00
_cell.angle_beta   90.00
_cell.angle_gamma   90.00
#
_symmetry.space_group_name_H-M   'P 1'
#
loop_
_entity.id
_entity.type
_entity.pdbx_description
1 polymer ?
#
loop_
_entity_poly.entity_id
_entity_poly.type
_entity_poly.pdbx_seq_one_letter_code
_entity_poly.pdbx_strand_id
1 'polypeptide(L)'
;MATSTYAWVHNGVVGQIITTDATLSSLYAPDFVAACVDVTAVSPVPQERWTATQAASGAWTFAAPVAAVVPLKTQAQDALTSAASATWQAYGMYGESTPADIVAYLKALQAIANGSDVTSTMLPVAPADLNGTSQTS
;
A
#
# COMPACT_ATOMS: atom_id res chain seq x y z
N MET A 1 35.75 -0.84 -10.44
CA MET A 1 35.61 0.54 -9.95
C MET A 1 34.42 0.53 -8.97
N ALA A 2 34.43 1.38 -7.95
CA ALA A 2 33.45 1.31 -6.86
C ALA A 2 32.21 2.13 -7.24
N THR A 3 31.09 1.45 -7.49
CA THR A 3 29.81 2.11 -7.76
C THR A 3 29.31 2.80 -6.49
N SER A 4 28.99 4.09 -6.63
CA SER A 4 28.41 4.90 -5.56
C SER A 4 26.96 5.25 -5.91
N THR A 5 26.10 5.30 -4.89
CA THR A 5 24.69 5.64 -5.03
C THR A 5 24.40 6.92 -4.28
N TYR A 6 23.76 7.86 -4.96
CA TYR A 6 23.42 9.17 -4.42
C TYR A 6 21.92 9.42 -4.55
N ALA A 7 21.33 10.00 -3.51
CA ALA A 7 19.94 10.45 -3.52
C ALA A 7 19.92 11.97 -3.71
N TRP A 8 19.28 12.44 -4.77
CA TRP A 8 18.99 13.85 -4.92
C TRP A 8 17.79 14.21 -4.04
N VAL A 9 17.99 15.08 -3.05
CA VAL A 9 16.95 15.49 -2.10
C VAL A 9 16.48 16.90 -2.41
N HIS A 10 15.17 17.06 -2.60
CA HIS A 10 14.54 18.34 -2.85
C HIS A 10 13.31 18.50 -1.96
N ASN A 11 13.23 19.62 -1.22
CA ASN A 11 12.13 19.90 -0.28
C ASN A 11 11.85 18.74 0.71
N GLY A 12 12.89 18.08 1.21
CA GLY A 12 12.76 16.97 2.17
C GLY A 12 12.25 15.66 1.56
N VAL A 13 12.26 15.53 0.23
CA VAL A 13 11.86 14.31 -0.49
C VAL A 13 12.96 13.89 -1.45
N VAL A 14 13.19 12.59 -1.56
CA VAL A 14 14.07 12.02 -2.58
C VAL A 14 13.41 12.16 -3.95
N GLY A 15 14.00 12.99 -4.79
CA GLY A 15 13.52 13.22 -6.15
C GLY A 15 14.05 12.21 -7.15
N GLN A 16 15.32 11.81 -7.01
CA GLN A 16 15.97 10.87 -7.94
C GLN A 16 17.07 10.07 -7.24
N ILE A 17 17.27 8.82 -7.66
CA ILE A 17 18.42 7.98 -7.30
C ILE A 17 19.39 7.93 -8.47
N ILE A 18 20.67 8.20 -8.18
CA ILE A 18 21.76 8.23 -9.15
C ILE A 18 22.78 7.20 -8.72
N THR A 19 22.97 6.18 -9.56
CA THR A 19 23.99 5.17 -9.35
C THR A 19 25.05 5.34 -10.44
N THR A 20 26.27 5.64 -10.03
CA THR A 20 27.36 5.92 -10.96
C THR A 20 28.69 5.42 -10.42
N ASP A 21 29.58 5.08 -11.34
CA ASP A 21 30.96 4.72 -11.06
C ASP A 21 31.92 5.91 -11.26
N ALA A 22 31.42 7.02 -11.83
CA ALA A 22 32.16 8.26 -12.02
C ALA A 22 31.90 9.27 -10.90
N THR A 23 32.78 10.27 -10.76
CA THR A 23 32.60 11.33 -9.76
C THR A 23 31.41 12.22 -10.15
N LEU A 24 30.48 12.45 -9.23
CA LEU A 24 29.24 13.19 -9.51
C LEU A 24 29.49 14.60 -10.04
N SER A 25 30.53 15.27 -9.55
CA SER A 25 30.95 16.61 -10.00
C SER A 25 31.47 16.66 -11.44
N SER A 26 31.84 15.52 -12.03
CA SER A 26 32.20 15.43 -13.45
C SER A 26 30.97 15.28 -14.35
N LEU A 27 29.83 14.87 -13.78
CA LEU A 27 28.61 14.55 -14.52
C LEU A 27 27.56 15.66 -14.43
N TYR A 28 27.52 16.38 -13.30
CA TYR A 28 26.47 17.35 -12.99
C TYR A 28 27.03 18.67 -12.48
N ALA A 29 26.24 19.73 -12.62
CA ALA A 29 26.55 21.06 -12.12
C ALA A 29 26.71 21.08 -10.58
N PRO A 30 27.55 21.96 -10.02
CA PRO A 30 27.85 21.98 -8.59
C PRO A 30 26.61 22.18 -7.71
N ASP A 31 25.63 22.99 -8.12
CA ASP A 31 24.36 23.17 -7.40
C ASP A 31 23.57 21.87 -7.26
N PHE A 32 23.59 21.03 -8.30
CA PHE A 32 22.92 19.73 -8.28
C PHE A 32 23.66 18.74 -7.39
N VAL A 33 25.00 18.70 -7.51
CA VAL A 33 25.87 17.85 -6.69
C VAL A 33 25.72 18.19 -5.21
N ALA A 34 25.61 19.47 -4.85
CA ALA A 34 25.41 19.93 -3.48
C ALA A 34 24.07 19.48 -2.88
N ALA A 35 23.05 19.25 -3.71
CA ALA A 35 21.76 18.70 -3.30
C ALA A 35 21.72 17.16 -3.28
N CYS A 36 22.80 16.49 -3.68
CA CYS A 36 22.92 15.04 -3.64
C CYS A 36 23.52 14.57 -2.32
N VAL A 37 22.93 13.54 -1.74
CA VAL A 37 23.38 12.88 -0.53
C VAL A 37 23.97 11.52 -0.91
N ASP A 38 25.17 11.19 -0.45
CA ASP A 38 25.71 9.84 -0.57
C ASP A 38 24.88 8.87 0.27
N VAL A 39 24.30 7.87 -0.40
CA VAL A 39 23.46 6.83 0.22
C VAL A 39 24.04 5.44 -0.05
N THR A 40 25.28 5.35 -0.51
CA THR A 40 25.99 4.10 -0.82
C THR A 40 26.01 3.14 0.37
N ALA A 41 26.15 3.68 1.59
CA ALA A 41 26.15 2.91 2.83
C ALA A 41 24.78 2.83 3.53
N VAL A 42 23.73 3.47 2.97
CA VAL A 42 22.40 3.51 3.58
C VAL A 42 21.62 2.26 3.21
N SER A 43 21.12 1.54 4.21
CA SER A 43 20.29 0.35 4.03
C SER A 43 18.98 0.47 4.82
N PRO A 44 17.81 0.25 4.18
CA PRO A 44 17.62 0.00 2.75
C PRO A 44 18.02 1.20 1.87
N VAL A 45 18.46 0.92 0.63
CA VAL A 45 18.77 1.98 -0.35
C VAL A 45 17.50 2.82 -0.56
N PRO A 46 17.55 4.14 -0.36
CA PRO A 46 16.36 4.97 -0.51
C PRO A 46 15.88 4.96 -1.96
N GLN A 47 14.58 5.17 -2.15
CA GLN A 47 13.97 5.26 -3.47
C GLN A 47 13.37 6.64 -3.68
N GLU A 48 13.00 6.92 -4.93
CA GLU A 48 12.21 8.10 -5.27
C GLU A 48 10.95 8.15 -4.39
N ARG A 49 10.50 9.37 -4.07
CA ARG A 49 9.34 9.64 -3.19
C ARG A 49 9.53 9.33 -1.71
N TRP A 50 10.70 8.83 -1.29
CA TRP A 50 10.98 8.68 0.14
C TRP A 50 11.16 10.04 0.81
N THR A 51 10.79 10.11 2.09
CA THR A 51 11.02 11.31 2.89
C THR A 51 12.47 11.31 3.36
N ALA A 52 13.16 12.42 3.14
CA ALA A 52 14.55 12.63 3.55
C ALA A 52 14.59 13.74 4.61
N THR A 53 14.98 13.38 5.83
CA THR A 53 15.09 14.32 6.94
C THR A 53 16.54 14.45 7.35
N GLN A 54 17.05 15.68 7.39
CA GLN A 54 18.38 15.96 7.92
C GLN A 54 18.26 16.25 9.42
N ALA A 55 18.96 15.47 10.24
CA ALA A 55 19.12 15.75 11.67
C ALA A 55 19.99 17.00 11.87
N ALA A 56 19.87 17.67 13.01
CA ALA A 56 20.72 18.82 13.35
C ALA A 56 22.22 18.49 13.39
N SER A 57 22.57 17.21 13.56
CA SER A 57 23.94 16.69 13.47
C SER A 57 24.47 16.56 12.03
N GLY A 58 23.64 16.85 11.02
CA GLY A 58 23.95 16.68 9.60
C GLY A 58 23.67 15.28 9.04
N ALA A 59 23.26 14.33 9.89
CA ALA A 59 22.94 12.97 9.45
C ALA A 59 21.60 12.91 8.71
N TRP A 60 21.54 12.25 7.56
CA TRP A 60 20.32 12.04 6.80
C TRP A 60 19.60 10.77 7.23
N THR A 61 18.29 10.86 7.44
CA THR A 61 17.39 9.72 7.66
C THR A 61 16.40 9.65 6.51
N PHE A 62 16.24 8.46 5.95
CA PHE A 62 15.32 8.20 4.85
C PHE A 62 14.19 7.28 5.33
N ALA A 63 12.96 7.65 5.01
CA ALA A 63 11.78 6.86 5.33
C ALA A 63 10.94 6.61 4.09
N ALA A 64 10.62 5.35 3.85
CA ALA A 64 9.65 4.98 2.83
C ALA A 64 8.31 5.68 3.11
N PRO A 65 7.57 6.11 2.07
CA PRO A 65 6.22 6.58 2.27
C PRO A 65 5.40 5.46 2.92
N VAL A 66 4.75 5.79 4.04
CA VAL A 66 3.84 4.85 4.69
C VAL A 66 2.66 4.66 3.73
N ALA A 67 2.51 3.45 3.19
CA ALA A 67 1.34 3.09 2.40
C ALA A 67 0.10 3.40 3.27
N ALA A 68 -0.85 4.16 2.73
CA ALA A 68 -2.07 4.45 3.47
C ALA A 68 -2.76 3.11 3.76
N VAL A 69 -2.76 2.69 5.02
CA VAL A 69 -3.51 1.51 5.45
C VAL A 69 -4.98 1.87 5.30
N VAL A 70 -5.64 1.34 4.27
CA VAL A 70 -7.09 1.46 4.15
C VAL A 70 -7.68 0.81 5.40
N PRO A 71 -8.43 1.55 6.24
CA PRO A 71 -8.97 0.99 7.47
C PRO A 71 -9.77 -0.27 7.16
N LEU A 72 -9.65 -1.31 7.99
CA LEU A 72 -10.38 -2.58 7.81
C LEU A 72 -11.90 -2.32 7.69
N LYS A 73 -12.40 -1.30 8.39
CA LYS A 73 -13.75 -0.77 8.27
C LYS A 73 -14.12 -0.36 6.84
N THR A 74 -13.27 0.40 6.17
CA THR A 74 -13.47 0.85 4.79
C THR A 74 -13.42 -0.33 3.83
N GLN A 75 -12.50 -1.27 4.03
CA GLN A 75 -12.44 -2.49 3.22
C GLN A 75 -13.72 -3.34 3.40
N ALA A 76 -14.24 -3.44 4.62
CA ALA A 76 -15.46 -4.18 4.91
C ALA A 76 -16.71 -3.52 4.33
N GLN A 77 -16.77 -2.19 4.26
CA GLN A 77 -17.86 -1.46 3.61
C GLN A 77 -17.91 -1.74 2.10
N ASP A 78 -16.76 -1.73 1.44
CA ASP A 78 -16.64 -2.04 0.02
C ASP A 78 -17.01 -3.51 -0.26
N ALA A 79 -16.44 -4.44 0.52
CA ALA A 79 -16.74 -5.86 0.44
C ALA A 79 -18.23 -6.15 0.71
N LEU A 80 -18.86 -5.46 1.66
CA LEU A 80 -20.29 -5.61 1.98
C LEU A 80 -21.17 -5.19 0.79
N THR A 81 -20.83 -4.06 0.16
CA THR A 81 -21.57 -3.54 -1.01
C THR A 81 -21.48 -4.51 -2.18
N SER A 82 -20.27 -5.01 -2.45
CA SER A 82 -20.03 -6.01 -3.50
C SER A 82 -20.75 -7.33 -3.21
N ALA A 83 -20.63 -7.85 -1.99
CA ALA A 83 -21.24 -9.11 -1.58
C ALA A 83 -22.77 -9.05 -1.57
N ALA A 84 -23.37 -7.94 -1.12
CA ALA A 84 -24.82 -7.74 -1.16
C ALA A 84 -25.34 -7.72 -2.60
N SER A 85 -24.62 -7.06 -3.51
CA SER A 85 -24.97 -7.01 -4.93
C SER A 85 -24.88 -8.40 -5.59
N ALA A 86 -23.80 -9.14 -5.31
CA ALA A 86 -23.64 -10.52 -5.80
C ALA A 86 -24.72 -11.46 -5.24
N THR A 87 -25.05 -11.34 -3.95
CA THR A 87 -26.13 -12.11 -3.30
C THR A 87 -27.49 -11.85 -3.95
N TRP A 88 -27.79 -10.58 -4.25
CA TRP A 88 -29.05 -10.22 -4.92
C TRP A 88 -29.13 -10.82 -6.33
N GLN A 89 -28.04 -10.77 -7.10
CA GLN A 89 -27.98 -11.34 -8.45
C GLN A 89 -28.07 -12.87 -8.43
N ALA A 90 -27.47 -13.53 -7.44
CA ALA A 90 -27.42 -14.98 -7.36
C ALA A 90 -28.71 -15.61 -6.79
N TYR A 91 -29.34 -14.98 -5.78
CA TYR A 91 -30.49 -15.58 -5.07
C TYR A 91 -31.72 -14.65 -5.08
N GLY A 92 -31.52 -13.36 -4.81
CA GLY A 92 -32.60 -12.39 -4.64
C GLY A 92 -33.48 -12.21 -5.88
N MET A 93 -32.85 -12.14 -7.06
CA MET A 93 -33.52 -12.06 -8.37
C MET A 93 -34.45 -13.26 -8.64
N TYR A 94 -34.06 -14.44 -8.18
CA TYR A 94 -34.77 -15.69 -8.45
C TYR A 94 -35.76 -16.08 -7.33
N GLY A 95 -35.82 -15.29 -6.24
CA GLY A 95 -36.63 -15.61 -5.07
C GLY A 95 -36.10 -16.80 -4.27
N GLU A 96 -34.83 -17.15 -4.44
CA GLU A 96 -34.20 -18.26 -3.73
C GLU A 96 -33.73 -17.85 -2.34
N SER A 97 -33.69 -18.82 -1.42
CA SER A 97 -33.19 -18.57 -0.07
C SER A 97 -31.68 -18.42 -0.09
N THR A 98 -31.18 -17.31 0.46
CA THR A 98 -29.74 -17.10 0.61
C THR A 98 -29.13 -18.13 1.57
N PRO A 99 -28.05 -18.84 1.15
CA PRO A 99 -27.31 -19.77 2.00
C PRO A 99 -26.84 -19.16 3.32
N ALA A 100 -26.78 -20.00 4.36
CA ALA A 100 -26.44 -19.56 5.72
C ALA A 100 -25.00 -19.03 5.85
N ASP A 101 -24.06 -19.57 5.06
CA ASP A 101 -22.66 -19.13 5.00
C ASP A 101 -22.54 -17.70 4.42
N ILE A 102 -23.33 -17.37 3.39
CA ILE A 102 -23.41 -16.01 2.83
C ILE A 102 -24.00 -15.04 3.86
N VAL A 103 -25.07 -15.44 4.54
CA VAL A 103 -25.67 -14.60 5.61
C VAL A 103 -24.66 -14.37 6.74
N ALA A 104 -23.91 -15.40 7.15
CA ALA A 104 -22.86 -15.27 8.16
C ALA A 104 -21.74 -14.33 7.69
N TYR A 105 -21.31 -14.44 6.43
CA TYR A 105 -20.30 -13.57 5.82
C TYR A 105 -20.75 -12.10 5.78
N LEU A 106 -21.96 -11.80 5.32
CA LEU A 106 -22.52 -10.45 5.29
C LEU A 106 -22.62 -9.83 6.69
N LYS A 107 -23.02 -10.63 7.70
CA LYS A 107 -23.07 -10.18 9.10
C LYS A 107 -21.68 -9.89 9.66
N ALA A 108 -20.68 -10.71 9.34
CA ALA A 108 -19.29 -10.48 9.74
C ALA A 108 -18.74 -9.19 9.11
N LEU A 109 -18.95 -8.98 7.81
CA LEU A 109 -18.60 -7.72 7.14
C LEU A 109 -19.31 -6.52 7.76
N GLN A 110 -20.59 -6.63 8.09
CA GLN A 110 -21.34 -5.55 8.74
C GLN A 110 -20.79 -5.21 10.14
N ALA A 111 -20.40 -6.20 10.93
CA ALA A 111 -19.81 -6.00 12.26
C ALA A 111 -18.45 -5.27 12.18
N ILE A 112 -17.65 -5.57 11.16
CA ILE A 112 -16.38 -4.88 10.91
C ILE A 112 -16.64 -3.46 10.35
N ALA A 113 -17.56 -3.34 9.40
CA ALA A 113 -17.91 -2.09 8.73
C ALA A 113 -18.59 -1.07 9.66
N ASN A 114 -19.32 -1.52 10.67
CA ASN A 114 -19.92 -0.65 11.69
C ASN A 114 -18.97 -0.37 12.88
N GLY A 115 -17.86 -1.12 13.00
CA GLY A 115 -16.88 -0.99 14.08
C GLY A 115 -17.28 -1.69 15.38
N SER A 116 -18.28 -2.58 15.36
CA SER A 116 -18.63 -3.44 16.50
C SER A 116 -17.64 -4.59 16.66
N ASP A 117 -16.99 -5.01 15.57
CA ASP A 117 -15.88 -5.95 15.59
C ASP A 117 -14.56 -5.18 15.61
N VAL A 118 -13.90 -5.18 16.79
CA VAL A 118 -12.59 -4.53 17.02
C VAL A 118 -11.46 -5.56 17.17
N THR A 119 -11.80 -6.85 17.08
CA THR A 119 -10.87 -7.97 17.25
C THR A 119 -10.33 -8.50 15.92
N SER A 120 -11.10 -8.35 14.85
CA SER A 120 -10.69 -8.78 13.51
C SER A 120 -9.56 -7.91 12.99
N THR A 121 -8.50 -8.57 12.53
CA THR A 121 -7.33 -7.94 11.91
C THR A 121 -7.32 -8.10 10.39
N MET A 122 -8.27 -8.86 9.84
CA MET A 122 -8.42 -9.15 8.42
C MET A 122 -9.90 -9.31 8.05
N LEU A 123 -10.22 -9.20 6.76
CA LEU A 123 -11.57 -9.45 6.28
C LEU A 123 -11.90 -10.95 6.36
N PRO A 124 -13.17 -11.31 6.60
CA PRO A 124 -13.63 -12.69 6.47
C PRO A 124 -13.44 -13.18 5.04
N VAL A 125 -13.23 -14.49 4.87
CA VAL A 125 -13.12 -15.12 3.56
C VAL A 125 -14.50 -15.20 2.92
N ALA A 126 -14.62 -14.72 1.69
CA ALA A 126 -15.85 -14.78 0.92
C ALA A 126 -16.22 -16.24 0.57
N PRO A 127 -17.50 -16.63 0.70
CA PRO A 127 -18.01 -17.90 0.19
C PRO A 127 -17.74 -18.09 -1.30
N ALA A 128 -17.53 -19.35 -1.72
CA ALA A 128 -17.24 -19.69 -3.12
C ALA A 128 -18.35 -19.20 -4.07
N ASP A 129 -19.60 -19.29 -3.63
CA ASP A 129 -20.80 -18.85 -4.35
C ASP A 129 -20.80 -17.35 -4.69
N LEU A 130 -20.10 -16.53 -3.89
CA LEU A 130 -19.97 -15.08 -4.11
C LEU A 130 -18.70 -14.68 -4.88
N ASN A 131 -17.72 -15.59 -5.01
CA ASN A 131 -16.44 -15.33 -5.69
C ASN A 131 -16.50 -15.52 -7.22
N GLY A 132 -17.68 -15.75 -7.79
CA GLY A 132 -17.88 -15.76 -9.24
C GLY A 132 -17.23 -16.92 -10.01
N THR A 133 -16.84 -18.01 -9.34
CA THR A 133 -16.19 -19.17 -10.00
C THR A 133 -17.05 -20.42 -10.17
N SER A 134 -18.34 -20.38 -9.82
CA SER A 134 -19.27 -21.48 -10.09
C SER A 134 -20.14 -21.22 -11.31
N GLN A 135 -19.51 -20.94 -12.46
CA GLN A 135 -20.15 -21.16 -13.77
C GLN A 135 -19.32 -22.19 -14.54
N THR A 136 -19.43 -23.46 -14.13
CA THR A 136 -19.13 -24.59 -15.00
C THR A 136 -20.31 -25.54 -14.96
N SER A 137 -21.22 -25.40 -15.91
CA SER A 137 -21.96 -26.48 -16.58
C SER A 137 -22.62 -25.94 -17.83
#